data_AF-A0A6C0KKX5-F1
#
_entry.id   AF-A0A6C0KKX5-F1
#
_cell.length_a   1.000
_cell.length_b   1.000
_cell.length_c   1.000
_cell.angle_alpha   90.00
_cell.angle_beta   90.00
_cell.angle_gamma   90.00
#
_symmetry.space_group_name_H-M   'P 1'
#
loop_
_entity.id
_entity.type
_entity.pdbx_description
1 polymer ?
#
loop_
_entity_poly.entity_id
_entity_poly.type
_entity_poly.pdbx_seq_one_letter_code
_entity_poly.pdbx_strand_id
1 'polypeptide(L)'
;MPDIVHISRITILWMIGITGLMVGIGRKEDNTSFYNVGPHKGLLVMSIVIDTYTKYILLILFSCVNSVIRSINHNYISPWIIHNVQEESTPIELPRIYIYEIGVYYTLYSWFDWLIYMNMLLAQIDMFLIESTTDIIISAWITKHYLDKKELHQEHTLLLS
;
A
#
# COMPACT_ATOMS: atom_id res chain seq x y z
N MET A 1 -16.84 19.50 -7.21
CA MET A 1 -15.67 19.14 -6.36
C MET A 1 -16.02 18.81 -4.91
N PRO A 2 -16.93 19.52 -4.19
CA PRO A 2 -17.30 19.10 -2.82
C PRO A 2 -17.94 17.70 -2.78
N ASP A 3 -18.61 17.28 -3.85
CA ASP A 3 -19.28 15.97 -3.95
C ASP A 3 -18.31 14.80 -3.81
N ILE A 4 -17.12 14.88 -4.39
CA ILE A 4 -16.08 13.83 -4.29
C ILE A 4 -15.56 13.72 -2.85
N VAL A 5 -15.42 14.85 -2.16
CA VAL A 5 -14.99 14.87 -0.75
C VAL A 5 -16.07 14.24 0.14
N HIS A 6 -17.35 14.51 -0.10
CA HIS A 6 -18.44 13.87 0.63
C HIS A 6 -18.50 12.37 0.39
N ILE A 7 -18.39 11.93 -0.87
CA ILE A 7 -18.41 10.51 -1.24
C ILE A 7 -17.25 9.77 -0.57
N SER A 8 -16.01 10.30 -0.67
CA SER A 8 -14.83 9.65 -0.04
C SER A 8 -14.98 9.47 1.47
N ARG A 9 -15.50 10.48 2.18
CA ARG A 9 -15.75 10.40 3.63
C ARG A 9 -16.80 9.34 3.99
N ILE A 10 -17.87 9.25 3.21
CA ILE A 10 -18.92 8.24 3.39
C ILE A 10 -18.34 6.83 3.19
N THR A 11 -17.52 6.64 2.16
CA THR A 11 -16.86 5.35 1.89
C THR A 11 -15.91 4.95 3.04
N ILE A 12 -15.13 5.90 3.58
CA ILE A 12 -14.26 5.63 4.75
C ILE A 12 -15.08 5.19 5.96
N LEU A 13 -16.17 5.89 6.25
CA LEU A 13 -17.06 5.53 7.36
C LEU A 13 -17.66 4.13 7.18
N TRP A 14 -18.05 3.79 5.95
CA TRP A 14 -18.55 2.46 5.62
C TRP A 14 -17.48 1.38 5.80
N MET A 15 -16.24 1.62 5.36
CA MET A 15 -15.11 0.68 5.53
C MET A 15 -14.78 0.43 7.01
N ILE A 16 -14.78 1.47 7.84
CA ILE A 16 -14.58 1.34 9.28
C ILE A 16 -15.75 0.56 9.91
N GLY A 17 -16.98 0.87 9.51
CA GLY A 17 -18.19 0.22 10.01
C GLY A 17 -18.21 -1.28 9.74
N ILE A 18 -17.91 -1.70 8.50
CA ILE A 18 -17.91 -3.12 8.14
C ILE A 18 -16.77 -3.88 8.83
N THR A 19 -15.59 -3.27 8.92
CA THR A 19 -14.45 -3.88 9.64
C THR A 19 -14.76 -4.07 11.11
N GLY A 20 -15.33 -3.05 11.77
CA GLY A 20 -15.74 -3.11 13.17
C GLY A 20 -16.83 -4.16 13.42
N LEU A 21 -17.82 -4.27 12.53
CA LEU A 21 -18.87 -5.28 12.61
C LEU A 21 -18.30 -6.71 12.50
N MET A 22 -17.40 -6.94 11.54
CA MET A 22 -16.77 -8.26 11.35
C MET A 22 -15.90 -8.65 12.55
N VAL A 23 -15.13 -7.73 13.11
CA VAL A 23 -14.37 -7.96 14.34
C VAL A 23 -15.31 -8.25 15.52
N GLY A 24 -16.42 -7.51 15.65
CA GLY A 24 -17.41 -7.71 16.72
C GLY A 24 -18.10 -9.07 16.67
N ILE A 25 -18.36 -9.60 15.47
CA ILE A 25 -18.91 -10.95 15.27
C ILE A 25 -17.83 -12.00 15.56
N GLY A 26 -16.65 -11.86 14.96
CA GLY A 26 -15.56 -12.84 15.08
C GLY A 26 -15.07 -13.05 16.51
N ARG A 27 -15.07 -12.01 17.35
CA ARG A 27 -14.67 -12.12 18.77
C ARG A 27 -15.65 -12.91 19.65
N LYS A 28 -16.89 -13.11 19.22
CA LYS A 28 -17.85 -13.96 19.95
C LYS A 28 -17.67 -15.44 19.67
N GLU A 29 -16.87 -15.78 18.67
CA GLU A 29 -16.61 -17.15 18.25
C GLU A 29 -15.21 -17.56 18.76
N ASP A 30 -15.17 -18.34 19.85
CA ASP A 30 -13.96 -18.71 20.61
C ASP A 30 -12.89 -19.47 19.80
N ASN A 31 -13.15 -19.80 18.53
CA ASN A 31 -12.32 -20.68 17.71
C ASN A 31 -11.73 -20.01 16.44
N THR A 32 -11.76 -18.68 16.34
CA THR A 32 -11.25 -17.99 15.15
C THR A 32 -9.78 -17.60 15.30
N SER A 33 -8.88 -18.28 14.56
CA SER A 33 -7.45 -17.93 14.53
C SER A 33 -7.19 -16.53 13.97
N PHE A 34 -8.10 -16.02 13.13
CA PHE A 34 -7.92 -14.79 12.34
C PHE A 34 -8.13 -13.49 13.14
N TYR A 35 -8.95 -13.50 14.19
CA TYR A 35 -9.30 -12.31 14.98
C TYR A 35 -8.46 -12.13 16.25
N ASN A 36 -7.37 -12.91 16.37
CA ASN A 36 -6.40 -12.73 17.44
C ASN A 36 -5.51 -11.51 17.15
N VAL A 37 -4.91 -10.96 18.21
CA VAL A 37 -3.95 -9.86 18.11
C VAL A 37 -2.66 -10.30 18.80
N GLY A 38 -1.54 -10.22 18.09
CA GLY A 38 -0.23 -10.67 18.58
C GLY A 38 0.13 -12.11 18.19
N PRO A 39 1.25 -12.64 18.73
CA PRO A 39 1.76 -13.95 18.35
C PRO A 39 0.81 -15.05 18.81
N HIS A 40 0.43 -15.92 17.87
CA HIS A 40 -0.45 -17.05 18.12
C HIS A 40 0.10 -18.29 17.41
N LYS A 41 -0.12 -19.48 17.99
CA LYS A 41 0.34 -20.75 17.40
C LYS A 41 -0.33 -21.08 16.06
N GLY A 42 -1.47 -20.45 15.77
CA GLY A 42 -2.16 -20.49 14.48
C GLY A 42 -1.76 -19.41 13.48
N LEU A 43 -0.86 -18.48 13.84
CA LEU A 43 -0.36 -17.47 12.92
C LEU A 43 0.62 -18.12 11.94
N LEU A 44 0.14 -18.39 10.74
CA LEU A 44 0.86 -19.06 9.68
C LEU A 44 0.99 -18.13 8.48
N VAL A 45 2.21 -17.68 8.21
CA VAL A 45 2.54 -16.88 7.04
C VAL A 45 3.44 -17.73 6.14
N MET A 46 2.98 -18.04 4.93
CA MET A 46 3.73 -18.89 3.98
C MET A 46 4.20 -20.23 4.58
N SER A 47 3.35 -20.89 5.38
CA SER A 47 3.67 -22.15 6.10
C SER A 47 4.70 -22.03 7.23
N ILE A 48 5.10 -20.81 7.61
CA ILE A 48 5.96 -20.58 8.77
C ILE A 48 5.08 -20.21 9.97
N VAL A 49 5.23 -20.96 11.06
CA VAL A 49 4.53 -20.67 12.32
C VAL A 49 5.26 -19.57 13.09
N ILE A 50 4.54 -18.48 13.36
CA ILE A 50 5.03 -17.30 14.06
C ILE A 50 4.47 -17.32 15.49
N ASP A 51 5.13 -18.12 16.32
CA ASP A 51 4.77 -18.36 17.72
C ASP A 51 5.50 -17.46 18.72
N THR A 52 6.58 -16.82 18.29
CA THR A 52 7.51 -16.08 19.15
C THR A 52 7.43 -14.58 18.86
N TYR A 53 7.45 -13.74 19.90
CA TYR A 53 7.46 -12.27 19.78
C TYR A 53 8.56 -11.75 18.85
N THR A 54 9.75 -12.36 18.84
CA THR A 54 10.85 -11.99 17.94
C THR A 54 10.47 -12.17 16.47
N LYS A 55 9.86 -13.31 16.12
CA LYS A 55 9.39 -13.59 14.75
C LYS A 55 8.26 -12.64 14.37
N TYR A 56 7.39 -12.32 15.33
CA TYR A 56 6.27 -11.40 15.13
C TYR A 56 6.73 -9.95 14.88
N ILE A 57 7.70 -9.44 15.65
CA ILE A 57 8.27 -8.11 15.43
C ILE A 57 8.98 -8.04 14.07
N LEU A 58 9.72 -9.09 13.69
CA LEU A 58 10.37 -9.16 12.38
C LEU A 58 9.32 -9.13 11.25
N LEU A 59 8.20 -9.83 11.42
CA LEU A 59 7.08 -9.82 10.48
C LEU A 59 6.45 -8.42 10.35
N ILE A 60 6.24 -7.71 11.47
CA ILE A 60 5.73 -6.34 11.46
C ILE A 60 6.69 -5.42 10.70
N LEU A 61 8.00 -5.49 11.00
CA LEU A 61 8.99 -4.67 10.31
C LEU A 61 9.02 -4.97 8.81
N PHE A 62 8.94 -6.24 8.44
CA PHE A 62 8.83 -6.67 7.05
C PHE A 62 7.57 -6.08 6.38
N SER A 63 6.41 -6.17 7.02
CA SER A 63 5.13 -5.59 6.55
C SER A 63 5.23 -4.08 6.34
N CYS A 64 5.80 -3.35 7.31
CA CYS A 64 6.02 -1.90 7.17
C CYS A 64 6.90 -1.57 5.95
N VAL A 65 8.05 -2.24 5.81
CA VAL A 65 8.97 -2.01 4.69
C VAL A 65 8.28 -2.37 3.36
N ASN A 66 7.57 -3.48 3.32
CA ASN A 66 6.86 -3.92 2.12
C ASN A 66 5.76 -2.93 1.71
N SER A 67 5.00 -2.39 2.67
CA SER A 67 4.02 -1.33 2.44
C SER A 67 4.67 -0.06 1.87
N VAL A 68 5.82 0.37 2.40
CA VAL A 68 6.56 1.54 1.87
C VAL A 68 6.97 1.31 0.42
N ILE A 69 7.59 0.16 0.12
CA ILE A 69 8.04 -0.17 -1.24
C ILE A 69 6.84 -0.23 -2.20
N ARG A 70 5.72 -0.82 -1.77
CA ARG A 70 4.48 -0.87 -2.57
C ARG A 70 3.96 0.53 -2.86
N SER A 71 3.91 1.40 -1.85
CA SER A 71 3.45 2.77 -2.02
C SER A 71 4.34 3.55 -3.00
N ILE A 72 5.65 3.35 -2.98
CA ILE A 72 6.57 3.95 -3.97
C ILE A 72 6.29 3.40 -5.37
N ASN A 73 6.16 2.07 -5.54
CA ASN A 73 5.86 1.47 -6.84
C ASN A 73 4.52 1.98 -7.40
N HIS A 74 3.50 2.10 -6.56
CA HIS A 74 2.17 2.55 -6.96
C HIS A 74 2.10 4.05 -7.26
N ASN A 75 2.71 4.89 -6.42
CA ASN A 75 2.60 6.34 -6.53
C ASN A 75 3.68 6.98 -7.42
N TYR A 76 4.78 6.29 -7.70
CA TYR A 76 5.90 6.82 -8.50
C TYR A 76 6.10 6.04 -9.79
N ILE A 77 6.41 4.74 -9.69
CA ILE A 77 6.86 3.94 -10.85
C ILE A 77 5.71 3.69 -11.82
N SER A 78 4.53 3.33 -11.33
CA SER A 78 3.35 3.09 -12.18
C SER A 78 2.96 4.34 -12.99
N PRO A 79 2.75 5.53 -12.37
CA PRO A 79 2.50 6.77 -13.12
C PRO A 79 3.63 7.13 -14.08
N TRP A 80 4.90 6.91 -13.69
CA TRP A 80 6.04 7.17 -14.57
C TRP A 80 5.98 6.30 -15.83
N ILE A 81 5.67 5.00 -15.72
CA ILE A 81 5.49 4.10 -16.86
C ILE A 81 4.32 4.58 -17.73
N ILE A 82 3.19 4.93 -17.13
CA ILE A 82 2.01 5.40 -17.87
C ILE A 82 2.37 6.64 -18.70
N HIS A 83 2.98 7.66 -18.08
CA HIS A 83 3.26 8.93 -18.73
C HIS A 83 4.46 8.93 -19.67
N ASN A 84 5.52 8.16 -19.39
CA ASN A 84 6.76 8.22 -20.18
C ASN A 84 6.92 7.06 -21.17
N VAL A 85 6.14 5.99 -21.00
CA VAL A 85 6.26 4.77 -21.82
C VAL A 85 4.98 4.47 -22.57
N GLN A 86 3.81 4.61 -21.93
CA GLN A 86 2.53 4.24 -22.54
C GLN A 86 1.85 5.39 -23.29
N GLU A 87 2.14 6.63 -22.92
CA GLU A 87 1.56 7.81 -23.56
C GLU A 87 2.24 8.12 -24.91
N GLU A 88 1.49 7.95 -26.00
CA GLU A 88 2.00 8.06 -27.38
C GLU A 88 2.56 9.45 -27.74
N SER A 89 2.11 10.49 -27.02
CA SER A 89 2.49 11.89 -27.27
C SER A 89 3.85 12.26 -26.66
N THR A 90 4.43 11.42 -25.81
CA THR A 90 5.66 11.74 -25.08
C THR A 90 6.91 11.28 -25.83
N PRO A 91 7.93 12.15 -25.99
CA PRO A 91 9.18 11.75 -26.61
C PRO A 91 9.95 10.81 -25.68
N ILE A 92 10.55 9.77 -26.26
CA ILE A 92 11.36 8.81 -25.51
C ILE A 92 12.71 9.45 -25.14
N GLU A 93 12.86 9.86 -23.87
CA GLU A 93 14.09 10.50 -23.38
C GLU A 93 15.18 9.50 -22.97
N LEU A 94 14.79 8.27 -22.59
CA LEU A 94 15.72 7.23 -22.13
C LEU A 94 16.04 6.18 -23.20
N PRO A 95 17.24 5.57 -23.18
CA PRO A 95 17.53 4.42 -24.02
C PRO A 95 16.54 3.28 -23.78
N ARG A 96 16.06 2.66 -24.86
CA ARG A 96 15.02 1.60 -24.83
C ARG A 96 15.35 0.46 -23.86
N ILE A 97 16.62 0.11 -23.71
CA ILE A 97 17.05 -0.97 -22.80
C ILE A 97 16.63 -0.70 -21.35
N TYR A 98 16.80 0.54 -20.87
CA TYR A 98 16.43 0.91 -19.50
C TYR A 98 14.91 0.93 -19.32
N ILE A 99 14.17 1.31 -20.35
CA ILE A 99 12.70 1.29 -20.33
C ILE A 99 12.18 -0.15 -20.21
N TYR A 100 12.77 -1.08 -20.97
CA TYR A 100 12.44 -2.51 -20.83
C TYR A 100 12.82 -3.06 -19.46
N GLU A 101 13.98 -2.68 -18.92
CA GLU A 101 14.41 -3.09 -17.58
C GLU A 101 13.41 -2.65 -16.50
N ILE A 102 12.97 -1.39 -16.54
CA ILE A 102 11.96 -0.86 -15.62
C ILE A 102 10.62 -1.62 -15.75
N GLY A 103 10.20 -1.91 -16.98
CA GLY A 103 8.97 -2.67 -17.23
C GLY A 103 9.02 -4.12 -16.71
N VAL A 104 10.15 -4.81 -16.90
CA VAL A 104 10.38 -6.16 -16.38
C VAL A 104 10.43 -6.14 -14.85
N TYR A 105 11.18 -5.20 -14.26
CA TYR A 105 11.22 -5.00 -12.81
C TYR A 105 9.81 -4.80 -12.24
N TYR A 106 9.03 -3.87 -12.81
CA TYR A 106 7.68 -3.56 -12.33
C TYR A 106 6.78 -4.78 -12.38
N THR A 107 6.81 -5.53 -13.49
CA THR A 107 5.99 -6.73 -13.66
C THR A 107 6.36 -7.82 -12.64
N LEU A 108 7.65 -8.12 -12.47
CA LEU A 108 8.10 -9.13 -11.51
C LEU A 108 7.76 -8.72 -10.08
N TYR A 109 8.05 -7.46 -9.72
CA TYR A 109 7.73 -6.92 -8.41
C TYR A 109 6.24 -7.08 -8.10
N SER A 110 5.35 -6.69 -9.01
CA SER A 110 3.90 -6.76 -8.79
C SER A 110 3.42 -8.19 -8.51
N TRP A 111 3.97 -9.20 -9.20
CA TRP A 111 3.61 -10.60 -8.95
C TRP A 111 4.08 -11.10 -7.58
N PHE A 112 5.32 -10.79 -7.21
CA PHE A 112 5.88 -11.19 -5.91
C PHE A 112 5.18 -10.48 -4.75
N ASP A 113 4.98 -9.18 -4.86
CA ASP A 113 4.29 -8.37 -3.86
C ASP A 113 2.84 -8.84 -3.67
N TRP A 114 2.13 -9.11 -4.77
CA TRP A 114 0.77 -9.66 -4.70
C TRP A 114 0.73 -11.01 -3.97
N LEU A 115 1.67 -11.91 -4.25
CA LEU A 115 1.76 -13.20 -3.56
C LEU A 115 2.00 -13.03 -2.05
N ILE A 116 2.94 -12.18 -1.67
CA ILE A 116 3.28 -11.89 -0.26
C ILE A 116 2.09 -11.27 0.44
N TYR A 117 1.47 -10.27 -0.19
CA TYR A 117 0.33 -9.55 0.33
C TYR A 117 -0.84 -10.49 0.64
N MET A 118 -1.23 -11.35 -0.30
CA MET A 118 -2.32 -12.30 -0.10
C MET A 118 -2.06 -13.25 1.07
N ASN A 119 -0.83 -13.77 1.20
CA ASN A 119 -0.47 -14.65 2.32
C ASN A 119 -0.53 -13.93 3.67
N MET A 120 -0.13 -12.65 3.71
CA MET A 120 -0.17 -11.84 4.92
C MET A 120 -1.61 -11.46 5.30
N LEU A 121 -2.45 -11.14 4.33
CA LEU A 121 -3.87 -10.83 4.54
C LEU A 121 -4.67 -12.00 5.09
N LEU A 122 -4.35 -13.24 4.68
CA LEU A 122 -5.03 -14.44 5.14
C LEU A 122 -4.57 -14.91 6.52
N ALA A 123 -3.42 -14.41 6.99
CA ALA A 123 -2.82 -14.87 8.23
C ALA A 123 -3.57 -14.35 9.47
N GLN A 124 -3.77 -13.04 9.59
CA GLN A 124 -4.43 -12.44 10.75
C GLN A 124 -4.87 -10.99 10.47
N ILE A 125 -5.94 -10.54 11.13
CA ILE A 125 -6.51 -9.20 10.92
C ILE A 125 -5.57 -8.07 11.37
N ASP A 126 -4.74 -8.30 12.39
CA ASP A 126 -3.80 -7.30 12.89
C ASP A 126 -2.71 -6.95 11.86
N MET A 127 -2.18 -7.94 11.15
CA MET A 127 -1.24 -7.74 10.06
C MET A 127 -1.85 -6.92 8.92
N PHE A 128 -3.12 -7.17 8.58
CA PHE A 128 -3.85 -6.33 7.62
C PHE A 128 -3.96 -4.88 8.10
N LEU A 129 -4.29 -4.66 9.38
CA LEU A 129 -4.40 -3.31 9.92
C LEU A 129 -3.06 -2.56 9.92
N ILE A 130 -1.95 -3.24 10.27
CA ILE A 130 -0.61 -2.65 10.22
C ILE A 130 -0.22 -2.27 8.79
N GLU A 131 -0.45 -3.18 7.84
CA GLU A 131 -0.15 -2.95 6.43
C GLU A 131 -0.96 -1.76 5.87
N SER A 132 -2.28 -1.78 6.05
CA SER A 132 -3.17 -0.75 5.54
C SER A 132 -2.94 0.63 6.18
N THR A 133 -2.67 0.68 7.49
CA THR A 133 -2.35 1.95 8.17
C THR A 133 -1.01 2.51 7.71
N THR A 134 0.01 1.65 7.54
CA THR A 134 1.31 2.08 7.01
C THR A 134 1.15 2.63 5.59
N ASP A 135 0.43 1.94 4.72
CA ASP A 135 0.22 2.40 3.34
C ASP A 135 -0.54 3.73 3.26
N ILE A 136 -1.56 3.94 4.09
CA ILE A 136 -2.28 5.22 4.19
C ILE A 136 -1.33 6.35 4.61
N ILE A 137 -0.47 6.12 5.62
CA ILE A 137 0.48 7.13 6.12
C ILE A 137 1.46 7.53 5.00
N ILE A 138 2.05 6.55 4.32
CA ILE A 138 3.03 6.81 3.26
C ILE A 138 2.36 7.49 2.06
N SER A 139 1.18 7.03 1.65
CA SER A 139 0.44 7.63 0.53
C SER A 139 0.03 9.08 0.84
N ALA A 140 -0.39 9.37 2.07
CA ALA A 140 -0.66 10.75 2.50
C ALA A 140 0.60 11.62 2.50
N TRP A 141 1.74 11.09 2.96
CA TRP A 141 3.02 11.78 2.94
C TRP A 141 3.49 12.07 1.52
N ILE A 142 3.44 11.09 0.62
CA ILE A 142 3.78 11.24 -0.80
C ILE A 142 2.87 12.28 -1.46
N THR A 143 1.56 12.20 -1.23
CA THR A 143 0.58 13.15 -1.79
C THR A 143 0.88 14.58 -1.33
N LYS A 144 1.15 14.78 -0.03
CA LYS A 144 1.55 16.09 0.49
C LYS A 144 2.78 16.62 -0.22
N HIS A 145 3.82 15.79 -0.35
CA HIS A 145 5.06 16.17 -1.04
C HIS A 145 4.84 16.57 -2.50
N TYR A 146 3.93 15.89 -3.21
CA TYR A 146 3.56 16.26 -4.57
C TYR A 146 2.82 17.60 -4.65
N LEU A 147 1.91 17.87 -3.71
CA LEU A 147 1.18 19.14 -3.65
C LEU A 147 2.13 20.31 -3.35
N ASP A 148 3.01 20.17 -2.35
CA ASP A 148 3.99 21.19 -2.00
C ASP A 148 4.90 21.55 -3.20
N LYS A 149 5.35 20.55 -3.96
CA LYS A 149 6.13 20.76 -5.19
C LYS A 149 5.35 21.48 -6.29
N LYS A 150 4.06 21.17 -6.42
CA LYS A 150 3.20 21.78 -7.44
C LYS A 150 2.95 23.25 -7.15
N GLU A 151 2.69 23.60 -5.89
CA GLU A 151 2.51 24.98 -5.44
C GLU A 151 3.76 25.83 -5.71
N LEU A 152 4.94 25.32 -5.33
CA LEU A 152 6.22 25.98 -5.60
C LEU A 152 6.46 26.26 -7.09
N HIS A 153 6.10 25.31 -7.96
CA HIS A 153 6.27 25.47 -9.41
C HIS A 153 5.31 26.52 -10.00
N GLN A 154 4.08 26.58 -9.49
CA GLN A 154 3.10 27.61 -9.90
C GLN A 154 3.55 29.00 -9.48
N GLU A 155 4.04 29.19 -8.25
CA GLU A 155 4.57 30.47 -7.78
C GLU A 155 5.74 30.95 -8.64
N HIS A 156 6.70 30.06 -8.95
CA HIS A 156 7.84 30.41 -9.80
C HIS A 156 7.43 30.81 -11.22
N THR A 157 6.39 30.17 -11.77
CA THR A 157 5.86 30.52 -13.10
C THR A 157 5.19 31.90 -13.10
N LEU A 158 4.44 32.23 -12.03
CA LEU A 158 3.78 33.53 -11.87
C LEU A 158 4.77 34.68 -11.67
N LEU A 159 5.95 34.43 -11.10
CA LEU A 159 7.01 35.44 -10.94
C LEU A 159 7.77 35.74 -12.24
N LEU A 160 7.68 34.85 -13.24
CA LEU A 160 8.36 34.98 -14.54
C LEU A 160 7.44 35.49 -15.67
N SER A 161 6.13 35.62 -15.41
CA SER A 161 5.12 36.16 -16.33
C SER A 161 4.83 37.64 -16.08
#